data_AF-A0A2S6R5X0-F1
#
_entry.id   AF-A0A2S6R5X0-F1
#
_cell.length_a   1.000
_cell.length_b   1.000
_cell.length_c   1.000
_cell.angle_alpha   90.00
_cell.angle_beta   90.00
_cell.angle_gamma   90.00
#
_symmetry.space_group_name_H-M   'P 1'
#
loop_
_entity.id
_entity.type
_entity.pdbx_description
1 polymer ?
#
loop_
_entity_poly.entity_id
_entity_poly.type
_entity_poly.pdbx_seq_one_letter_code
_entity_poly.pdbx_strand_id
1 'polypeptide(L)'
;MKIAVMAAGGVGGYFGARLAAAGEDVHFIARGTHLKAIKQNGLKLESALGDLHVEDARATDDPGTIGTADIVLFAVKLGDSEAAAASCRTLLGPNSTLIMLQNGVDGVARLAPILGREAVVGGVAYISSFIEKPGTIGHHGNFARLQFGEADGSKSARLSVFTATCAKAGFDAEFAPDIELAQWQNLSFWLA
;
A
#
# COMPACT_ATOMS: atom_id res chain seq x y z
N MET A 1 -3.84 -14.27 0.22
CA MET A 1 -2.77 -13.67 -0.59
C MET A 1 -1.74 -13.03 0.32
N LYS A 2 -0.49 -13.08 -0.12
CA LYS A 2 0.64 -12.52 0.62
C LYS A 2 0.90 -11.09 0.16
N ILE A 3 0.87 -10.15 1.09
CA ILE A 3 0.89 -8.71 0.81
C ILE A 3 2.04 -8.08 1.60
N ALA A 4 2.96 -7.43 0.90
CA ALA A 4 3.99 -6.62 1.53
C ALA A 4 3.57 -5.14 1.52
N VAL A 5 3.68 -4.47 2.64
CA VAL A 5 3.35 -3.04 2.78
C VAL A 5 4.64 -2.25 2.91
N MET A 6 5.14 -1.73 1.79
CA MET A 6 6.36 -0.92 1.78
C MET A 6 6.06 0.47 2.34
N ALA A 7 6.46 0.68 3.60
CA ALA A 7 6.07 1.73 4.53
C ALA A 7 4.66 1.59 5.15
N ALA A 8 4.63 1.10 6.38
CA ALA A 8 3.45 1.11 7.26
C ALA A 8 3.19 2.51 7.88
N GLY A 9 3.12 3.55 7.03
CA GLY A 9 2.71 4.90 7.43
C GLY A 9 1.18 5.04 7.51
N GLY A 10 0.65 6.25 7.32
CA GLY A 10 -0.81 6.47 7.28
C GLY A 10 -1.53 5.58 6.27
N VAL A 11 -1.22 5.78 4.98
CA VAL A 11 -1.81 5.00 3.87
C VAL A 11 -1.51 3.51 4.00
N GLY A 12 -0.24 3.12 4.02
CA GLY A 12 0.15 1.71 4.04
C GLY A 12 -0.29 1.00 5.31
N GLY A 13 -0.17 1.65 6.47
CA GLY A 13 -0.61 1.11 7.76
C GLY A 13 -2.13 0.93 7.81
N TYR A 14 -2.92 1.90 7.32
CA TYR A 14 -4.38 1.76 7.27
C TYR A 14 -4.82 0.56 6.43
N PHE A 15 -4.46 0.56 5.13
CA PHE A 15 -4.93 -0.47 4.21
C PHE A 15 -4.34 -1.84 4.56
N GLY A 16 -3.06 -1.89 4.94
CA GLY A 16 -2.40 -3.10 5.39
C GLY A 16 -3.06 -3.68 6.65
N ALA A 17 -3.44 -2.86 7.62
CA ALA A 17 -4.10 -3.35 8.83
C ALA A 17 -5.52 -3.87 8.57
N ARG A 18 -6.27 -3.23 7.66
CA ARG A 18 -7.57 -3.74 7.19
C ARG A 18 -7.43 -5.10 6.49
N LEU A 19 -6.44 -5.23 5.61
CA LEU A 19 -6.14 -6.50 4.92
C LEU A 19 -5.73 -7.59 5.90
N ALA A 20 -4.89 -7.27 6.89
CA ALA A 20 -4.47 -8.22 7.92
C ALA A 20 -5.66 -8.68 8.77
N ALA A 21 -6.55 -7.77 9.17
CA ALA A 21 -7.77 -8.09 9.91
C ALA A 21 -8.75 -8.96 9.10
N ALA A 22 -8.68 -8.90 7.77
CA ALA A 22 -9.45 -9.78 6.87
C ALA A 22 -8.86 -11.20 6.74
N GLY A 23 -7.74 -11.49 7.41
CA GLY A 23 -7.07 -12.79 7.38
C GLY A 23 -6.03 -12.95 6.28
N GLU A 24 -5.67 -11.87 5.57
CA GLU A 24 -4.60 -11.91 4.58
C GLU A 24 -3.21 -12.01 5.22
N ASP A 25 -2.25 -12.58 4.49
CA ASP A 25 -0.86 -12.71 4.95
C ASP A 25 -0.11 -11.39 4.71
N VAL A 26 -0.23 -10.45 5.66
CA VAL A 26 0.33 -9.11 5.54
C VAL A 26 1.66 -8.98 6.29
N HIS A 27 2.68 -8.49 5.57
CA HIS A 27 3.98 -8.14 6.11
C HIS A 27 4.21 -6.63 6.00
N PHE A 28 4.43 -5.97 7.14
CA PHE A 28 4.64 -4.54 7.23
C PHE A 28 6.12 -4.18 7.20
N ILE A 29 6.51 -3.27 6.31
CA ILE A 29 7.84 -2.67 6.33
C ILE A 29 7.75 -1.33 7.06
N ALA A 30 8.39 -1.22 8.22
CA ALA A 30 8.44 -0.03 9.06
C ALA A 30 9.85 0.17 9.60
N ARG A 31 10.15 1.35 10.16
CA ARG A 31 11.48 1.66 10.72
C ARG A 31 11.37 2.35 12.08
N GLY A 32 12.48 2.37 12.82
CA GLY A 32 12.66 3.17 14.03
C GLY A 32 11.66 2.85 15.15
N THR A 33 11.21 3.89 15.85
CA THR A 33 10.29 3.75 16.99
C THR A 33 8.94 3.14 16.60
N HIS A 34 8.45 3.42 15.39
CA HIS A 34 7.21 2.86 14.89
C HIS A 34 7.30 1.33 14.70
N LEU A 35 8.38 0.85 14.06
CA LEU A 35 8.64 -0.61 13.95
C LEU A 35 8.72 -1.28 15.31
N LYS A 36 9.46 -0.68 16.25
CA LYS A 36 9.60 -1.23 17.60
C LYS A 36 8.24 -1.36 18.30
N ALA A 37 7.40 -0.35 18.19
CA ALA A 37 6.06 -0.37 18.78
C ALA A 37 5.16 -1.44 18.13
N ILE A 38 5.21 -1.59 16.79
CA ILE A 38 4.47 -2.64 16.09
C ILE A 38 4.90 -4.04 16.57
N LYS A 39 6.22 -4.29 16.64
CA LYS A 39 6.75 -5.59 17.09
C LYS A 39 6.38 -5.91 18.54
N GLN A 40 6.22 -4.90 19.38
CA GLN A 40 5.94 -5.08 20.81
C GLN A 40 4.45 -5.19 21.13
N ASN A 41 3.62 -4.41 20.45
CA ASN A 41 2.22 -4.22 20.83
C ASN A 41 1.25 -4.48 19.68
N GLY A 42 1.71 -4.92 18.52
CA GLY A 42 0.91 -4.97 17.30
C GLY A 42 0.67 -3.60 16.67
N LEU A 43 -0.12 -3.58 15.59
CA LEU A 43 -0.51 -2.35 14.88
C LEU A 43 -1.96 -2.00 15.20
N LYS A 44 -2.18 -0.82 15.78
CA LYS A 44 -3.51 -0.29 16.08
C LYS A 44 -3.98 0.64 14.97
N LEU A 45 -5.26 0.59 14.66
CA LEU A 45 -5.93 1.53 13.78
C LEU A 45 -7.13 2.13 14.51
N GLU A 46 -7.12 3.45 14.63
CA GLU A 46 -8.20 4.26 15.17
C GLU A 46 -8.96 4.89 13.98
N SER A 47 -10.25 4.62 13.85
CA SER A 47 -11.04 5.03 12.69
C SER A 47 -12.52 5.15 12.97
N ALA A 48 -13.15 6.21 12.42
CA ALA A 48 -14.60 6.32 12.36
C ALA A 48 -15.28 5.17 11.59
N LEU A 49 -14.53 4.44 10.75
CA LEU A 49 -14.98 3.23 10.05
C LEU A 49 -14.72 1.94 10.87
N GLY A 50 -14.60 2.07 12.19
CA GLY A 50 -14.33 0.99 13.13
C GLY A 50 -12.84 0.83 13.43
N ASP A 51 -12.52 0.85 14.71
CA ASP A 51 -11.19 0.58 15.23
C ASP A 51 -10.81 -0.88 15.01
N LEU A 52 -9.50 -1.16 14.92
CA LEU A 52 -8.97 -2.51 14.93
C LEU A 52 -7.59 -2.56 15.56
N HIS A 53 -7.18 -3.77 15.92
CA HIS A 53 -5.86 -4.05 16.43
C HIS A 53 -5.35 -5.36 15.82
N VAL A 54 -4.25 -5.27 15.07
CA VAL A 54 -3.52 -6.43 14.57
C VAL A 54 -2.47 -6.80 15.62
N GLU A 55 -2.81 -7.70 16.53
CA GLU A 55 -1.96 -8.08 17.67
C GLU A 55 -0.61 -8.64 17.21
N ASP A 56 -0.63 -9.64 16.31
CA ASP A 56 0.57 -10.30 15.78
C ASP A 56 1.04 -9.69 14.45
N ALA A 57 1.12 -8.36 14.39
CA ALA A 57 1.55 -7.66 13.19
C ALA A 57 3.00 -8.03 12.79
N ARG A 58 3.14 -8.78 11.69
CA ARG A 58 4.44 -9.16 11.12
C ARG A 58 5.13 -7.94 10.54
N ALA A 59 6.12 -7.41 11.25
CA ALA A 59 6.81 -6.20 10.84
C ALA A 59 8.33 -6.35 10.80
N THR A 60 8.98 -5.73 9.82
CA THR A 60 10.43 -5.72 9.62
C THR A 60 10.89 -4.38 9.04
N ASP A 61 12.17 -4.05 9.18
CA ASP A 61 12.84 -2.98 8.43
C ASP A 61 13.60 -3.49 7.21
N ASP A 62 13.71 -4.81 7.04
CA ASP A 62 14.39 -5.45 5.92
C ASP A 62 13.38 -6.22 5.03
N PRO A 63 12.99 -5.66 3.86
CA PRO A 63 12.15 -6.35 2.89
C PRO A 63 12.70 -7.72 2.43
N GLY A 64 14.03 -7.91 2.46
CA GLY A 64 14.69 -9.16 2.08
C GLY A 64 14.26 -10.37 2.90
N THR A 65 13.80 -10.14 4.14
CA THR A 65 13.35 -11.20 5.06
C THR A 65 11.96 -11.75 4.76
N ILE A 66 11.17 -11.07 3.92
CA ILE A 66 9.78 -11.45 3.63
C ILE A 66 9.71 -12.51 2.54
N GLY A 67 10.60 -12.43 1.54
CA GLY A 67 10.50 -13.17 0.28
C GLY A 67 9.38 -12.64 -0.63
N THR A 68 9.07 -13.37 -1.70
CA THR A 68 8.09 -12.94 -2.71
C THR A 68 6.70 -12.74 -2.11
N ALA A 69 6.02 -11.67 -2.55
CA ALA A 69 4.63 -11.33 -2.23
C ALA A 69 3.78 -11.26 -3.50
N ASP A 70 2.47 -11.48 -3.40
CA ASP A 70 1.55 -11.34 -4.53
C ASP A 70 1.36 -9.85 -4.87
N ILE A 71 1.17 -9.02 -3.82
CA ILE A 71 1.00 -7.57 -3.93
C ILE A 71 2.02 -6.86 -3.03
N VAL A 72 2.64 -5.81 -3.55
CA VAL A 72 3.40 -4.83 -2.78
C VAL A 72 2.63 -3.51 -2.79
N LEU A 73 2.09 -3.09 -1.64
CA LEU A 73 1.53 -1.75 -1.47
C LEU A 73 2.67 -0.78 -1.21
N PHE A 74 2.94 0.10 -2.17
CA PHE A 74 4.07 1.01 -2.12
C PHE A 74 3.61 2.40 -1.65
N ALA A 75 3.81 2.68 -0.37
CA ALA A 75 3.29 3.86 0.32
C ALA A 75 4.40 4.69 1.00
N VAL A 76 5.63 4.62 0.49
CA VAL A 76 6.76 5.41 0.98
C VAL A 76 6.59 6.89 0.63
N LYS A 77 7.31 7.80 1.28
CA LYS A 77 7.34 9.21 0.86
C LYS A 77 8.12 9.35 -0.46
N LEU A 78 7.73 10.32 -1.30
CA LEU A 78 8.29 10.51 -2.65
C LEU A 78 9.82 10.61 -2.69
N GLY A 79 10.45 11.20 -1.67
CA GLY A 79 11.91 11.35 -1.60
C GLY A 79 12.69 10.04 -1.42
N ASP A 80 12.04 8.97 -0.96
CA ASP A 80 12.66 7.66 -0.69
C ASP A 80 12.38 6.63 -1.80
N SER A 81 11.70 7.03 -2.89
CA SER A 81 11.04 6.10 -3.82
C SER A 81 12.01 5.13 -4.51
N GLU A 82 13.12 5.61 -5.08
CA GLU A 82 14.05 4.76 -5.82
C GLU A 82 14.79 3.78 -4.90
N ALA A 83 15.22 4.24 -3.72
CA ALA A 83 15.87 3.39 -2.73
C ALA A 83 14.91 2.31 -2.21
N ALA A 84 13.67 2.68 -1.91
CA ALA A 84 12.64 1.74 -1.49
C ALA A 84 12.29 0.75 -2.61
N ALA A 85 12.17 1.21 -3.85
CA ALA A 85 11.91 0.35 -5.00
C ALA A 85 13.05 -0.66 -5.19
N ALA A 86 14.31 -0.23 -5.09
CA ALA A 86 15.45 -1.14 -5.15
C ALA A 86 15.39 -2.23 -4.07
N SER A 87 14.95 -1.90 -2.85
CA SER A 87 14.76 -2.86 -1.76
C SER A 87 13.59 -3.82 -1.98
N CYS A 88 12.61 -3.46 -2.81
CA CYS A 88 11.44 -4.30 -3.11
C CYS A 88 11.74 -5.42 -4.12
N ARG A 89 12.93 -5.47 -4.73
CA ARG A 89 13.25 -6.48 -5.76
C ARG A 89 13.02 -7.91 -5.28
N THR A 90 13.35 -8.21 -4.02
CA THR A 90 13.17 -9.54 -3.42
C THR A 90 11.71 -9.90 -3.15
N LEU A 91 10.84 -8.90 -3.11
CA LEU A 91 9.39 -9.07 -2.91
C LEU A 91 8.68 -9.43 -4.23
N LEU A 92 9.32 -9.21 -5.38
CA LEU A 92 8.70 -9.34 -6.68
C LEU A 92 9.18 -10.61 -7.40
N GLY A 93 8.23 -11.49 -7.71
CA GLY A 93 8.37 -12.61 -8.63
C GLY A 93 7.57 -12.41 -9.91
N PRO A 94 7.48 -13.42 -10.78
CA PRO A 94 6.84 -13.30 -12.10
C PRO A 94 5.36 -12.90 -12.06
N ASN A 95 4.66 -13.23 -10.97
CA ASN A 95 3.23 -12.94 -10.80
C ASN A 95 2.96 -11.80 -9.80
N SER A 96 4.01 -11.20 -9.24
CA SER A 96 3.89 -10.15 -8.24
C SER A 96 3.54 -8.82 -8.88
N THR A 97 2.88 -7.95 -8.12
CA THR A 97 2.57 -6.59 -8.57
C THR A 97 2.82 -5.60 -7.46
N LEU A 98 3.52 -4.52 -7.79
CA LEU A 98 3.67 -3.35 -6.95
C LEU A 98 2.64 -2.30 -7.36
N ILE A 99 1.78 -1.92 -6.42
CA ILE A 99 0.79 -0.86 -6.59
C ILE A 99 1.32 0.39 -5.90
N MET A 100 1.56 1.45 -6.68
CA MET A 100 1.97 2.71 -6.11
C MET A 100 0.80 3.47 -5.51
N LEU A 101 0.89 3.85 -4.24
CA LEU A 101 -0.15 4.61 -3.55
C LEU A 101 0.30 6.03 -3.18
N GLN A 102 1.43 6.46 -3.73
CA GLN A 102 1.96 7.80 -3.52
C GLN A 102 1.19 8.81 -4.35
N ASN A 103 0.95 10.00 -3.80
CA ASN A 103 0.44 11.12 -4.60
C ASN A 103 1.52 11.53 -5.61
N GLY A 104 1.15 11.62 -6.88
CA GLY A 104 2.06 11.96 -7.99
C GLY A 104 1.69 11.22 -9.27
N VAL A 105 2.35 11.61 -10.36
CA VAL A 105 2.08 11.10 -11.73
C VAL A 105 3.32 10.49 -12.39
N ASP A 106 4.50 10.70 -11.80
CA ASP A 106 5.80 10.32 -12.34
C ASP A 106 6.32 8.98 -11.80
N GLY A 107 5.77 8.48 -10.70
CA GLY A 107 6.41 7.38 -9.98
C GLY A 107 6.45 6.07 -10.77
N VAL A 108 5.47 5.74 -11.63
CA VAL A 108 5.55 4.51 -12.45
C VAL A 108 6.75 4.61 -13.40
N ALA A 109 6.93 5.76 -14.04
CA ALA A 109 8.07 6.02 -14.92
C ALA A 109 9.41 6.00 -14.18
N ARG A 110 9.44 6.37 -12.89
CA ARG A 110 10.63 6.31 -12.03
C ARG A 110 10.96 4.91 -11.53
N LEU A 111 9.93 4.09 -11.26
CA LEU A 111 10.08 2.77 -10.65
C LEU A 111 10.27 1.66 -11.69
N ALA A 112 9.66 1.78 -12.87
CA ALA A 112 9.74 0.79 -13.94
C ALA A 112 11.19 0.47 -14.39
N PRO A 113 12.13 1.43 -14.50
CA PRO A 113 13.54 1.13 -14.80
C PRO A 113 14.24 0.30 -13.72
N ILE A 114 13.74 0.34 -12.48
CA ILE A 114 14.30 -0.42 -11.36
C ILE A 114 13.66 -1.81 -11.33
N LEU A 115 12.33 -1.88 -11.30
CA LEU A 115 11.59 -3.10 -10.98
C LEU A 115 11.08 -3.88 -12.19
N GLY A 116 11.16 -3.29 -13.39
CA GLY A 116 10.52 -3.79 -14.59
C GLY A 116 9.11 -3.23 -14.77
N ARG A 117 8.78 -2.86 -16.01
CA ARG A 117 7.50 -2.21 -16.35
C ARG A 117 6.28 -3.05 -15.97
N GLU A 118 6.35 -4.37 -16.22
CA GLU A 118 5.24 -5.29 -15.95
C GLU A 118 4.91 -5.44 -14.46
N ALA A 119 5.88 -5.18 -13.57
CA ALA A 119 5.72 -5.38 -12.14
C ALA A 119 5.13 -4.16 -11.42
N VAL A 120 5.03 -3.01 -12.08
CA VAL A 120 4.64 -1.74 -11.44
C VAL A 120 3.36 -1.20 -12.07
N VAL A 121 2.35 -0.96 -11.24
CA VAL A 121 1.08 -0.35 -11.66
C VAL A 121 0.82 0.94 -10.89
N GLY A 122 0.10 1.85 -11.53
CA GLY A 122 -0.35 3.07 -10.90
C GLY A 122 -1.46 2.80 -9.89
N GLY A 123 -1.51 3.64 -8.87
CA GLY A 123 -2.58 3.64 -7.88
C GLY A 123 -2.78 5.03 -7.30
N VAL A 124 -3.93 5.20 -6.66
CA VAL A 124 -4.37 6.39 -5.95
C VAL A 124 -5.04 5.94 -4.66
N ALA A 125 -4.65 6.55 -3.54
CA ALA A 125 -5.29 6.34 -2.26
C ALA A 125 -6.09 7.59 -1.87
N TYR A 126 -7.41 7.44 -1.80
CA TYR A 126 -8.33 8.46 -1.31
C TYR A 126 -8.56 8.22 0.18
N ILE A 127 -7.74 8.86 1.01
CA ILE A 127 -7.76 8.69 2.47
C ILE A 127 -7.07 9.87 3.17
N SER A 128 -7.50 10.17 4.39
CA SER A 128 -6.79 11.05 5.32
C SER A 128 -6.32 10.25 6.54
N SER A 129 -5.09 9.76 6.53
CA SER A 129 -4.54 8.96 7.62
C SER A 129 -3.05 9.22 7.85
N PHE A 130 -2.61 9.07 9.09
CA PHE A 130 -1.22 9.24 9.48
C PHE A 130 -0.90 8.44 10.76
N ILE A 131 0.39 8.38 11.09
CA ILE A 131 0.84 7.77 12.35
C ILE A 131 0.49 8.75 13.48
N GLU A 132 -0.46 8.40 14.34
CA GLU A 132 -0.79 9.19 15.55
C GLU A 132 0.36 9.17 16.56
N LYS A 133 0.88 7.96 16.76
CA LYS A 133 2.00 7.66 17.65
C LYS A 133 2.62 6.33 17.20
N PRO A 134 3.85 6.00 17.64
CA PRO A 134 4.45 4.71 17.32
C PRO A 134 3.49 3.52 17.56
N GLY A 135 3.27 2.69 16.53
CA GLY A 135 2.34 1.54 16.57
C GLY A 135 0.86 1.86 16.39
N THR A 136 0.47 3.11 16.13
CA THR A 136 -0.94 3.51 15.95
C THR A 136 -1.12 4.37 14.71
N ILE A 137 -2.06 3.97 13.85
CA ILE A 137 -2.53 4.75 12.70
C ILE A 137 -3.86 5.40 13.07
N GLY A 138 -3.97 6.71 12.83
CA GLY A 138 -5.22 7.45 12.92
C GLY A 138 -5.79 7.66 11.51
N HIS A 139 -7.06 7.33 11.34
CA HIS A 139 -7.82 7.64 10.13
C HIS A 139 -8.84 8.75 10.43
N HIS A 140 -8.63 9.91 9.83
CA HIS A 140 -9.39 11.14 10.03
C HIS A 140 -10.29 11.40 8.83
N GLY A 141 -11.37 10.64 8.76
CA GLY A 141 -12.35 10.72 7.68
C GLY A 141 -13.39 9.62 7.81
N ASN A 142 -14.41 9.71 6.96
CA ASN A 142 -15.46 8.72 6.83
C ASN A 142 -15.39 7.96 5.49
N PHE A 143 -14.25 8.03 4.80
CA PHE A 143 -14.02 7.35 3.53
C PHE A 143 -12.58 6.86 3.46
N ALA A 144 -12.39 5.66 2.91
CA ALA A 144 -11.08 5.14 2.55
C ALA A 144 -11.23 4.27 1.32
N ARG A 145 -10.58 4.66 0.22
CA ARG A 145 -10.70 3.98 -1.06
C ARG A 145 -9.39 3.92 -1.80
N LEU A 146 -9.18 2.83 -2.53
CA LEU A 146 -8.12 2.69 -3.51
C LEU A 146 -8.67 2.74 -4.94
N GLN A 147 -7.88 3.32 -5.84
CA GLN A 147 -8.05 3.13 -7.27
C GLN A 147 -6.71 2.71 -7.85
N PHE A 148 -6.69 1.74 -8.77
CA PHE A 148 -5.46 1.27 -9.41
C PHE A 148 -5.76 0.71 -10.79
N GLY A 149 -4.75 0.65 -11.66
CA GLY A 149 -4.95 0.19 -13.02
C GLY A 149 -3.63 -0.13 -13.73
N GLU A 150 -3.72 -1.02 -14.69
CA GLU A 150 -2.65 -1.28 -15.65
C GLU A 150 -2.44 -0.05 -16.54
N ALA A 151 -1.21 0.14 -17.03
CA ALA A 151 -0.88 1.29 -17.88
C ALA A 151 -1.64 1.30 -19.22
N ASP A 152 -2.14 0.14 -19.67
CA ASP A 152 -2.95 0.00 -20.89
C ASP A 152 -4.47 0.03 -20.61
N GLY A 153 -4.88 0.25 -19.36
CA GLY A 153 -6.29 0.24 -18.94
C GLY A 153 -6.93 -1.15 -18.88
N SER A 154 -6.16 -2.22 -19.11
CA SER A 154 -6.69 -3.58 -19.07
C SER A 154 -7.05 -4.00 -17.63
N LYS A 155 -8.04 -4.89 -17.52
CA LYS A 155 -8.38 -5.53 -16.24
C LYS A 155 -7.61 -6.84 -16.13
N SER A 156 -6.49 -6.81 -15.43
CA SER A 156 -5.68 -8.01 -15.19
C SER A 156 -6.29 -8.89 -14.10
N ALA A 157 -5.98 -10.19 -14.17
CA ALA A 157 -6.42 -11.16 -13.17
C ALA A 157 -5.86 -10.83 -11.77
N ARG A 158 -4.60 -10.38 -11.70
CA ARG A 158 -3.91 -10.03 -10.44
C ARG A 158 -4.63 -8.90 -9.68
N LEU A 159 -5.03 -7.85 -10.40
CA LEU A 159 -5.77 -6.73 -9.81
C LEU A 159 -7.22 -7.13 -9.50
N SER A 160 -7.82 -8.04 -10.27
CA SER A 160 -9.20 -8.50 -10.02
C SER A 160 -9.31 -9.29 -8.72
N VAL A 161 -8.33 -10.16 -8.47
CA VAL A 161 -8.21 -10.88 -7.19
C VAL A 161 -7.99 -9.90 -6.05
N PHE A 162 -7.09 -8.93 -6.22
CA PHE A 162 -6.83 -7.93 -5.18
C PHE A 162 -8.07 -7.08 -4.85
N THR A 163 -8.82 -6.62 -5.85
CA THR A 163 -10.09 -5.89 -5.64
C THR A 163 -11.09 -6.70 -4.81
N ALA A 164 -11.24 -8.00 -5.09
CA ALA A 164 -12.13 -8.87 -4.30
C ALA A 164 -11.64 -9.03 -2.85
N THR A 165 -10.33 -9.05 -2.63
CA THR A 165 -9.72 -9.07 -1.30
C THR A 165 -9.94 -7.77 -0.53
N CYS A 166 -9.79 -6.61 -1.18
CA CYS A 166 -10.09 -5.31 -0.57
C CYS A 166 -11.54 -5.22 -0.08
N ALA A 167 -12.50 -5.71 -0.87
CA ALA A 167 -13.91 -5.72 -0.49
C ALA A 167 -14.15 -6.55 0.78
N LYS A 168 -13.52 -7.72 0.92
CA LYS A 168 -13.56 -8.54 2.15
C LYS A 168 -12.90 -7.83 3.34
N ALA A 169 -11.90 -7.00 3.08
CA ALA A 169 -11.22 -6.19 4.08
C ALA A 169 -11.99 -4.91 4.47
N GLY A 170 -13.17 -4.69 3.90
CA GLY A 170 -14.09 -3.63 4.31
C GLY A 170 -13.71 -2.23 3.83
N PHE A 171 -12.98 -2.11 2.71
CA PHE A 171 -12.74 -0.83 2.05
C PHE A 171 -12.93 -0.92 0.54
N ASP A 172 -13.26 0.21 -0.07
CA ASP A 172 -13.53 0.27 -1.51
C ASP A 172 -12.22 0.22 -2.30
N ALA A 173 -12.20 -0.61 -3.35
CA ALA A 173 -11.11 -0.65 -4.31
C ALA A 173 -11.68 -0.79 -5.71
N GLU A 174 -11.25 0.05 -6.63
CA GLU A 174 -11.77 0.07 -7.99
C GLU A 174 -10.68 0.13 -9.04
N PHE A 175 -10.99 -0.39 -10.21
CA PHE A 175 -10.14 -0.25 -11.38
C PHE A 175 -10.24 1.18 -11.93
N ALA A 176 -9.10 1.79 -12.21
CA ALA A 176 -9.03 2.95 -13.09
C ALA A 176 -8.94 2.48 -14.55
N PRO A 177 -9.90 2.86 -15.43
CA PRO A 177 -9.75 2.67 -16.87
C PRO A 177 -8.57 3.47 -17.44
N ASP A 178 -8.30 4.63 -16.83
CA ASP A 178 -7.15 5.48 -17.10
C ASP A 178 -6.54 5.88 -15.75
N ILE A 179 -5.47 5.19 -15.37
CA ILE A 179 -4.83 5.41 -14.07
C ILE A 179 -4.01 6.69 -14.03
N GLU A 180 -3.47 7.14 -15.18
CA GLU A 180 -2.72 8.40 -15.25
C GLU A 180 -3.69 9.58 -15.05
N LEU A 181 -4.87 9.56 -15.68
CA LEU A 181 -5.90 10.56 -15.46
C LEU A 181 -6.33 10.62 -13.99
N ALA A 182 -6.56 9.46 -13.35
CA ALA A 182 -6.92 9.41 -11.93
C ALA A 182 -5.82 10.02 -11.03
N GLN A 183 -4.55 9.74 -11.33
CA GLN A 183 -3.41 10.34 -10.63
C GLN A 183 -3.34 11.86 -10.82
N TRP A 184 -3.56 12.35 -12.04
CA TRP A 184 -3.63 13.79 -12.32
C TRP A 184 -4.77 14.47 -11.58
N GLN A 185 -5.97 13.89 -11.60
CA GLN A 185 -7.13 14.42 -10.88
C GLN A 185 -6.88 14.52 -9.36
N ASN A 186 -6.30 13.46 -8.78
CA ASN A 186 -5.91 13.47 -7.37
C ASN A 186 -4.85 14.54 -7.09
N LEU A 187 -3.83 14.65 -7.94
CA LEU A 187 -2.79 15.68 -7.78
C LEU A 187 -3.36 17.10 -7.86
N SER A 188 -4.26 17.37 -8.82
CA SER A 188 -4.93 18.67 -8.95
C SER A 188 -5.73 19.03 -7.71
N PHE A 189 -6.40 18.07 -7.07
CA PHE A 189 -7.14 18.31 -5.82
C PHE A 189 -6.22 18.80 -4.67
N TRP A 190 -4.98 18.29 -4.59
CA TRP A 190 -4.02 18.71 -3.55
C TRP A 190 -3.33 20.05 -3.84
N LEU A 191 -3.36 20.51 -5.10
CA LEU A 191 -2.74 21.78 -5.52
C LEU A 191 -3.73 22.94 -5.57
N ALA A 192 -5.04 22.67 -5.50
CA ALA A 192 -6.12 23.65 -5.48
C ALA A 192 -6.37 24.19 -4.06
#